data_AF-A0A7K6TIG7-F1
#
_entry.id   AF-A0A7K6TIG7-F1
#
_cell.length_a   1.000
_cell.length_b   1.000
_cell.length_c   1.000
_cell.angle_alpha   90.00
_cell.angle_beta   90.00
_cell.angle_gamma   90.00
#
_symmetry.space_group_name_H-M   'P 1'
#
loop_
_entity.id
_entity.type
_entity.pdbx_description
1 polymer ?
#
loop_
_entity_poly.entity_id
_entity_poly.type
_entity_poly.pdbx_seq_one_letter_code
_entity_poly.pdbx_strand_id
1 'polypeptide(L)'
;FHRIMMLSVLRHTKTPVKFWFLKNYLSPTFKDVIPHMAKKYGFKYELVQYKWPRWLYQQTEKQRIIWGYKILFLDVLFPLAVDKIIFVDADQIVRSDLKELRDLDLKGAPYGYTPFCDSRKEMDGYRFWKSGYWASHLGKRKYHISALYVVDLKKFRKIAAGDRLRGQYQALSQDPNSLSNLDQDLPNNMIHQVAIKSLPQEWLWCETWCDDESKKKAKTIDLCNNPQTKEPKLKAAARIVPEWVDYDAEIRKLIQQIEKEK
;
A
#
# COMPACT_ATOMS: atom_id res chain seq x y z
N PHE A 1 -3.13 4.16 -13.19
CA PHE A 1 -2.58 3.77 -11.87
C PHE A 1 -2.70 2.26 -11.66
N HIS A 2 -3.77 1.67 -11.09
CA HIS A 2 -3.83 0.20 -10.81
C HIS A 2 -3.26 -0.72 -11.92
N ARG A 3 -3.72 -0.55 -13.17
CA ARG A 3 -3.25 -1.35 -14.32
C ARG A 3 -1.75 -1.20 -14.60
N ILE A 4 -1.23 0.01 -14.40
CA ILE A 4 0.20 0.33 -14.56
C ILE A 4 1.01 -0.26 -13.40
N MET A 5 0.53 -0.14 -12.17
CA MET A 5 1.17 -0.79 -11.01
C MET A 5 1.31 -2.30 -11.25
N MET A 6 0.23 -2.96 -11.65
CA MET A 6 0.25 -4.39 -11.96
C MET A 6 1.24 -4.73 -13.08
N LEU A 7 1.23 -3.96 -14.18
CA LEU A 7 2.15 -4.18 -15.29
C LEU A 7 3.61 -3.98 -14.84
N SER A 8 3.90 -2.97 -14.04
CA SER A 8 5.25 -2.72 -13.52
C SER A 8 5.77 -3.88 -12.66
N VAL A 9 4.91 -4.50 -11.84
CA VAL A 9 5.26 -5.72 -11.08
C VAL A 9 5.63 -6.86 -12.03
N LEU A 10 4.78 -7.13 -13.02
CA LEU A 10 4.94 -8.25 -13.95
C LEU A 10 6.17 -8.10 -14.85
N ARG A 11 6.59 -6.87 -15.14
CA ARG A 11 7.81 -6.59 -15.92
C ARG A 11 9.10 -6.90 -15.16
N HIS A 12 9.06 -6.86 -13.82
CA HIS A 12 10.24 -7.00 -12.97
C HIS A 12 10.26 -8.30 -12.16
N THR A 13 9.40 -9.27 -12.46
CA THR A 13 9.42 -10.57 -11.80
C THR A 13 9.26 -11.72 -12.80
N LYS A 14 9.95 -12.82 -12.52
CA LYS A 14 9.73 -14.12 -13.19
C LYS A 14 8.87 -15.06 -12.33
N THR A 15 8.53 -14.63 -11.11
CA THR A 15 7.76 -15.42 -10.16
C THR A 15 6.27 -15.34 -10.51
N PRO A 16 5.52 -16.44 -10.48
CA PRO A 16 4.08 -16.39 -10.68
C PRO A 16 3.40 -15.44 -9.68
N VAL A 17 2.66 -14.46 -10.20
CA VAL A 17 1.96 -13.45 -9.38
C VAL A 17 0.48 -13.76 -9.31
N LYS A 18 -0.09 -13.63 -8.11
CA LYS A 18 -1.55 -13.58 -7.88
C LYS A 18 -1.94 -12.24 -7.26
N PHE A 19 -2.78 -11.47 -7.94
CA PHE A 19 -3.32 -10.21 -7.43
C PHE A 19 -4.64 -10.41 -6.68
N TRP A 20 -4.86 -9.64 -5.62
CA TRP A 20 -6.08 -9.69 -4.82
C TRP A 20 -6.69 -8.29 -4.77
N PHE A 21 -8.00 -8.20 -4.97
CA PHE A 21 -8.69 -6.90 -5.00
C PHE A 21 -9.97 -6.91 -4.17
N LEU A 22 -10.30 -5.77 -3.57
CA LEU A 22 -11.57 -5.58 -2.88
C LEU A 22 -12.71 -5.44 -3.90
N LYS A 23 -13.57 -6.46 -3.99
CA LYS A 23 -14.63 -6.57 -5.01
C LYS A 23 -15.54 -5.34 -5.09
N ASN A 24 -15.88 -4.76 -3.95
CA ASN A 24 -16.88 -3.68 -3.84
C ASN A 24 -16.36 -2.29 -4.23
N TYR A 25 -15.04 -2.13 -4.34
CA TYR A 25 -14.41 -0.82 -4.61
C TYR A 25 -13.80 -0.72 -6.01
N LEU A 26 -13.90 -1.78 -6.81
CA LEU A 26 -13.50 -1.77 -8.22
C LEU A 26 -14.61 -1.26 -9.13
N SER A 27 -14.26 -0.44 -10.12
CA SER A 27 -15.18 0.01 -11.17
C SER A 27 -15.60 -1.15 -12.08
N PRO A 28 -16.80 -1.10 -12.70
CA PRO A 28 -17.23 -2.09 -13.69
C PRO A 28 -16.22 -2.24 -14.83
N THR A 29 -15.73 -1.11 -15.38
CA THR A 29 -14.72 -1.11 -16.44
C THR A 29 -13.45 -1.87 -16.06
N PHE A 30 -12.98 -1.75 -14.80
CA PHE A 30 -11.80 -2.50 -14.37
C PHE A 30 -12.09 -4.00 -14.26
N LYS A 31 -13.28 -4.38 -13.76
CA LYS A 31 -13.72 -5.78 -13.67
C LYS A 31 -13.85 -6.44 -15.05
N ASP A 32 -14.24 -5.67 -16.06
CA ASP A 32 -14.33 -6.15 -17.44
C ASP A 32 -12.96 -6.33 -18.09
N VAL A 33 -11.98 -5.48 -17.75
CA VAL A 33 -10.64 -5.50 -18.37
C VAL A 33 -9.69 -6.51 -17.73
N ILE A 34 -9.79 -6.75 -16.42
CA ILE A 34 -8.83 -7.60 -15.69
C ILE A 34 -8.71 -9.05 -16.21
N PRO A 35 -9.76 -9.73 -16.71
CA PRO A 35 -9.62 -11.09 -17.26
C PRO A 35 -8.73 -11.11 -18.52
N HIS A 36 -8.87 -10.10 -19.38
CA HIS A 36 -8.04 -9.96 -20.58
C HIS A 36 -6.59 -9.66 -20.22
N MET A 37 -6.36 -8.81 -19.21
CA MET A 37 -5.01 -8.56 -18.68
C MET A 37 -4.40 -9.83 -18.10
N ALA A 38 -5.16 -10.61 -17.32
CA ALA A 38 -4.69 -11.87 -16.75
C ALA A 38 -4.25 -12.87 -17.83
N LYS A 39 -5.03 -12.99 -18.91
CA LYS A 39 -4.69 -13.82 -20.07
C LYS A 39 -3.44 -13.32 -20.80
N LYS A 40 -3.35 -12.03 -21.07
CA LYS A 40 -2.23 -11.43 -21.83
C LYS A 40 -0.91 -11.45 -21.06
N TYR A 41 -0.96 -11.17 -19.76
CA TYR A 41 0.23 -11.01 -18.93
C TYR A 41 0.53 -12.21 -18.02
N GLY A 42 -0.28 -13.27 -18.08
CA GLY A 42 0.01 -14.54 -17.41
C GLY A 42 -0.05 -14.49 -15.89
N PHE A 43 -1.00 -13.76 -15.29
CA PHE A 43 -1.18 -13.71 -13.84
C PHE A 43 -2.52 -14.28 -13.39
N LYS A 44 -2.61 -14.68 -12.12
CA LYS A 44 -3.88 -15.06 -11.48
C LYS A 44 -4.45 -13.88 -10.70
N TYR A 45 -5.76 -13.82 -10.52
CA TYR A 45 -6.35 -12.85 -9.61
C TYR A 45 -7.56 -13.42 -8.88
N GLU A 46 -7.93 -12.78 -7.77
CA GLU A 46 -9.14 -13.10 -7.02
C GLU A 46 -9.75 -11.83 -6.42
N LEU A 47 -11.09 -11.79 -6.42
CA LEU A 47 -11.85 -10.69 -5.83
C LEU A 47 -12.33 -11.08 -4.44
N VAL A 48 -11.75 -10.45 -3.43
CA VAL A 48 -12.10 -10.68 -2.02
C VAL A 48 -13.07 -9.64 -1.52
N GLN A 49 -13.88 -10.03 -0.54
CA GLN A 49 -14.80 -9.14 0.13
C GLN A 49 -15.02 -9.66 1.56
N TYR A 50 -15.19 -8.71 2.47
CA TYR A 50 -15.63 -8.99 3.83
C TYR A 50 -16.65 -7.92 4.18
N LYS A 51 -17.68 -8.27 4.95
CA LYS A 51 -18.69 -7.28 5.36
C LYS A 51 -18.24 -6.63 6.66
N TRP A 52 -18.21 -5.29 6.70
CA TRP A 52 -17.90 -4.55 7.91
C TRP A 52 -18.84 -4.98 9.06
N PRO A 53 -18.33 -5.50 10.19
CA PRO A 53 -19.17 -6.00 11.26
C PRO A 53 -20.03 -4.91 11.91
N ARG A 54 -21.27 -5.24 12.31
CA ARG A 54 -22.21 -4.27 12.90
C ARG A 54 -21.71 -3.64 14.21
N TRP A 55 -20.92 -4.38 14.99
CA TRP A 55 -20.39 -3.94 16.28
C TRP A 55 -19.17 -3.02 16.15
N LEU A 56 -18.49 -3.04 15.00
CA LEU A 56 -17.29 -2.24 14.75
C LEU A 56 -17.70 -0.85 14.24
N TYR A 57 -17.10 0.21 14.79
CA TYR A 57 -17.41 1.59 14.45
C TYR A 57 -17.36 1.80 12.93
N GLN A 58 -18.45 2.32 12.37
CA GLN A 58 -18.63 2.46 10.92
C GLN A 58 -18.00 3.75 10.42
N GLN A 59 -17.42 3.69 9.22
CA GLN A 59 -16.98 4.89 8.49
C GLN A 59 -18.02 5.20 7.42
N THR A 60 -18.33 6.49 7.24
CA THR A 60 -19.28 6.97 6.22
C THR A 60 -18.56 7.38 4.94
N GLU A 61 -17.38 7.98 5.07
CA GLU A 61 -16.57 8.41 3.94
C GLU A 61 -15.92 7.21 3.24
N LYS A 62 -16.14 7.09 1.92
CA LYS A 62 -15.62 5.99 1.10
C LYS A 62 -14.11 5.78 1.25
N GLN A 63 -13.33 6.86 1.35
CA GLN A 63 -11.89 6.80 1.51
C GLN A 63 -11.48 6.17 2.85
N ARG A 64 -12.08 6.61 3.96
CA ARG A 64 -11.84 6.02 5.29
C ARG A 64 -12.27 4.56 5.37
N ILE A 65 -13.36 4.18 4.68
CA ILE A 65 -13.75 2.76 4.59
C ILE A 65 -12.65 1.94 3.87
N ILE A 66 -12.13 2.42 2.74
CA ILE A 66 -11.05 1.74 2.00
C ILE A 66 -9.80 1.60 2.87
N TRP A 67 -9.41 2.65 3.61
CA TRP A 67 -8.31 2.59 4.57
C TRP A 67 -8.55 1.54 5.66
N GLY A 68 -9.77 1.43 6.18
CA GLY A 68 -10.14 0.37 7.10
C GLY A 68 -9.92 -1.03 6.52
N TYR A 69 -10.34 -1.27 5.27
CA TYR A 69 -10.11 -2.57 4.63
C TYR A 69 -8.63 -2.90 4.37
N LYS A 70 -7.76 -1.90 4.25
CA LYS A 70 -6.31 -2.11 4.14
C LYS A 70 -5.72 -2.74 5.40
N ILE A 71 -6.27 -2.48 6.58
CA ILE A 71 -5.63 -2.87 7.85
C ILE A 71 -6.47 -3.73 8.79
N LEU A 72 -7.78 -3.47 8.89
CA LEU A 72 -8.63 -4.04 9.95
C LEU A 72 -9.03 -5.49 9.72
N PHE A 73 -8.98 -5.99 8.49
CA PHE A 73 -9.55 -7.30 8.13
C PHE A 73 -8.54 -8.26 7.50
N LEU A 74 -7.24 -7.96 7.59
CA LEU A 74 -6.17 -8.76 6.96
C LEU A 74 -6.20 -10.25 7.35
N ASP A 75 -6.60 -10.57 8.56
CA ASP A 75 -6.72 -11.93 9.08
C ASP A 75 -7.87 -12.74 8.44
N VAL A 76 -8.97 -12.08 8.10
CA VAL A 76 -10.24 -12.70 7.65
C VAL A 76 -10.55 -12.48 6.17
N LEU A 77 -9.91 -11.50 5.52
CA LEU A 77 -10.18 -11.14 4.13
C LEU A 77 -9.64 -12.19 3.13
N PHE A 78 -8.56 -12.89 3.50
CA PHE A 78 -7.87 -13.86 2.66
C PHE A 78 -8.10 -15.29 3.16
N PRO A 79 -8.16 -16.29 2.25
CA PRO A 79 -8.22 -17.70 2.64
C PRO A 79 -7.09 -18.12 3.59
N LEU A 80 -7.33 -19.14 4.43
CA LEU A 80 -6.34 -19.64 5.39
C LEU A 80 -5.07 -20.18 4.72
N ALA A 81 -5.19 -20.68 3.49
CA ALA A 81 -4.07 -21.18 2.70
C ALA A 81 -3.11 -20.07 2.21
N VAL A 82 -3.47 -18.78 2.36
CA VAL A 82 -2.58 -17.67 2.02
C VAL A 82 -1.69 -17.36 3.23
N ASP A 83 -0.38 -17.56 3.04
CA ASP A 83 0.63 -17.42 4.09
C ASP A 83 1.11 -15.98 4.29
N LYS A 84 1.29 -15.25 3.20
CA LYS A 84 1.86 -13.90 3.19
C LYS A 84 1.26 -13.10 2.04
N ILE A 85 1.07 -11.81 2.26
CA ILE A 85 0.64 -10.86 1.23
C ILE A 85 1.56 -9.65 1.21
N ILE A 86 1.56 -8.92 0.10
CA ILE A 86 2.17 -7.60 -0.03
C ILE A 86 1.08 -6.65 -0.50
N PHE A 87 0.88 -5.56 0.22
CA PHE A 87 0.08 -4.44 -0.23
C PHE A 87 0.97 -3.46 -0.99
N VAL A 88 0.52 -3.03 -2.17
CA VAL A 88 1.16 -2.04 -3.03
C VAL A 88 0.08 -1.03 -3.41
N ASP A 89 0.30 0.26 -3.14
CA ASP A 89 -0.68 1.29 -3.50
C ASP A 89 -0.82 1.42 -5.02
N ALA A 90 -1.99 1.86 -5.46
CA ALA A 90 -2.39 1.80 -6.87
C ALA A 90 -1.55 2.70 -7.79
N ASP A 91 -0.99 3.76 -7.24
CA ASP A 91 -0.16 4.74 -7.91
C ASP A 91 1.34 4.48 -7.77
N GLN A 92 1.74 3.38 -7.14
CA GLN A 92 3.13 2.97 -7.10
C GLN A 92 3.61 2.39 -8.42
N ILE A 93 4.90 2.61 -8.69
CA ILE A 93 5.65 1.93 -9.76
C ILE A 93 6.72 1.05 -9.15
N VAL A 94 6.74 -0.21 -9.56
CA VAL A 94 7.67 -1.23 -9.05
C VAL A 94 8.78 -1.47 -10.08
N ARG A 95 10.04 -1.39 -9.64
CA ARG A 95 11.26 -1.56 -10.44
C ARG A 95 12.10 -2.77 -10.02
N SER A 96 11.64 -3.56 -9.06
CA SER A 96 12.37 -4.72 -8.54
C SER A 96 11.44 -5.90 -8.28
N ASP A 97 12.02 -7.09 -8.14
CA ASP A 97 11.23 -8.30 -7.89
C ASP A 97 10.64 -8.29 -6.48
N LEU A 98 9.31 -8.16 -6.37
CA LEU A 98 8.59 -8.21 -5.09
C LEU A 98 8.78 -9.54 -4.34
N LYS A 99 9.30 -10.58 -5.00
CA LYS A 99 9.74 -11.81 -4.33
C LYS A 99 10.75 -11.52 -3.22
N GLU A 100 11.65 -10.55 -3.41
CA GLU A 100 12.60 -10.16 -2.37
C GLU A 100 11.90 -9.68 -1.10
N LEU A 101 10.84 -8.88 -1.24
CA LEU A 101 10.05 -8.41 -0.09
C LEU A 101 9.21 -9.53 0.53
N ARG A 102 8.68 -10.44 -0.29
CA ARG A 102 7.97 -11.64 0.17
C ARG A 102 8.88 -12.52 1.02
N ASP A 103 10.13 -12.70 0.61
CA ASP A 103 11.08 -13.61 1.26
C ASP A 103 11.84 -12.95 2.42
N LEU A 104 11.70 -11.63 2.58
CA LEU A 104 12.32 -10.87 3.66
C LEU A 104 11.89 -11.41 5.04
N ASP A 105 12.88 -11.66 5.89
CA ASP A 105 12.67 -12.07 7.27
C ASP A 105 12.15 -10.90 8.13
N LEU A 106 10.92 -11.04 8.61
CA LEU A 106 10.26 -10.07 9.48
C LEU A 106 10.73 -10.14 10.93
N LYS A 107 11.66 -11.03 11.28
CA LYS A 107 12.22 -11.22 12.62
C LYS A 107 11.14 -11.39 13.69
N GLY A 108 10.12 -12.17 13.35
CA GLY A 108 8.97 -12.44 14.22
C GLY A 108 7.88 -11.36 14.25
N ALA A 109 8.03 -10.24 13.54
CA ALA A 109 6.96 -9.26 13.37
C ALA A 109 5.86 -9.80 12.42
N PRO A 110 4.57 -9.53 12.68
CA PRO A 110 3.47 -9.96 11.81
C PRO A 110 3.40 -9.18 10.49
N TYR A 111 4.01 -7.98 10.43
CA TYR A 111 4.09 -7.18 9.22
C TYR A 111 5.37 -6.34 9.17
N GLY A 112 5.70 -5.86 7.98
CA GLY A 112 6.80 -4.94 7.75
C GLY A 112 6.37 -3.76 6.87
N TYR A 113 6.79 -2.57 7.25
CA TYR A 113 6.47 -1.31 6.58
C TYR A 113 7.74 -0.52 6.31
N THR A 114 7.74 0.30 5.26
CA THR A 114 8.85 1.23 4.99
C THR A 114 8.66 2.52 5.81
N PRO A 115 9.70 3.00 6.53
CA PRO A 115 9.62 4.26 7.25
C PRO A 115 9.59 5.46 6.30
N PHE A 116 9.15 6.62 6.83
CA PHE A 116 9.32 7.88 6.13
C PHE A 116 10.79 8.19 5.83
N CYS A 117 11.02 8.73 4.65
CA CYS A 117 12.34 9.12 4.16
C CYS A 117 12.78 10.43 4.81
N ASP A 118 13.96 10.49 5.43
CA ASP A 118 14.46 11.65 6.18
C ASP A 118 15.54 12.47 5.46
N SER A 119 15.75 12.20 4.17
CA SER A 119 16.89 12.76 3.44
C SER A 119 16.64 14.13 2.83
N ARG A 120 15.42 14.46 2.39
CA ARG A 120 15.07 15.82 1.94
C ARG A 120 14.84 16.74 3.14
N LYS A 121 15.77 17.67 3.39
CA LYS A 121 15.80 18.55 4.59
C LYS A 121 14.88 19.75 4.49
N GLU A 122 14.62 20.22 3.27
CA GLU A 122 13.69 21.31 2.98
C GLU A 122 12.26 20.99 3.45
N MET A 123 11.95 19.70 3.61
CA MET A 123 10.65 19.21 4.08
C MET A 123 10.58 18.99 5.59
N ASP A 124 11.62 19.31 6.37
CA ASP A 124 11.65 19.04 7.81
C ASP A 124 10.49 19.74 8.57
N GLY A 125 10.07 20.92 8.12
CA GLY A 125 8.91 21.63 8.68
C GLY A 125 7.57 20.90 8.54
N TYR A 126 7.44 19.97 7.60
CA TYR A 126 6.23 19.16 7.39
C TYR A 126 6.25 17.80 8.10
N ARG A 127 7.36 17.46 8.79
CA ARG A 127 7.53 16.16 9.47
C ARG A 127 6.82 16.15 10.82
N PHE A 128 5.50 16.16 10.79
CA PHE A 128 4.65 16.18 11.99
C PHE A 128 4.95 15.04 12.97
N TRP A 129 5.46 13.90 12.49
CA TRP A 129 5.82 12.76 13.35
C TRP A 129 7.08 12.96 14.18
N LYS A 130 7.85 14.02 13.95
CA LYS A 130 9.06 14.38 14.71
C LYS A 130 8.79 15.35 15.87
N SER A 131 7.54 15.76 16.08
CA SER A 131 7.14 16.63 17.19
C SER A 131 5.86 16.17 17.88
N GLY A 132 5.53 16.82 19.01
CA GLY A 132 4.27 16.64 19.72
C GLY A 132 3.94 15.19 20.10
N TYR A 133 2.69 14.81 19.89
CA TYR A 133 2.16 13.49 20.24
C TYR A 133 2.97 12.34 19.62
N TRP A 134 3.22 12.40 18.32
CA TRP A 134 3.88 11.30 17.60
C TRP A 134 5.32 11.10 18.05
N ALA A 135 6.09 12.16 18.27
CA ALA A 135 7.46 12.02 18.77
C ALA A 135 7.51 11.37 20.16
N SER A 136 6.62 11.82 21.06
CA SER A 136 6.49 11.26 22.41
C SER A 136 6.08 9.79 22.37
N HIS A 137 5.05 9.47 21.57
CA HIS A 137 4.51 8.12 21.46
C HIS A 137 5.50 7.13 20.82
N LEU A 138 6.18 7.52 19.75
CA LEU A 138 7.09 6.62 19.03
C LEU A 138 8.42 6.40 19.78
N GLY A 139 8.87 7.40 20.55
CA GLY A 139 10.19 7.40 21.18
C GLY A 139 11.30 7.22 20.14
N LYS A 140 12.05 6.12 20.24
CA LYS A 140 13.14 5.80 19.28
C LYS A 140 12.67 5.08 18.01
N ARG A 141 11.37 4.79 17.88
CA ARG A 141 10.83 4.06 16.72
C ARG A 141 10.53 5.02 15.57
N LYS A 142 10.57 4.48 14.34
CA LYS A 142 10.27 5.25 13.13
C LYS A 142 8.76 5.32 12.91
N TYR A 143 8.32 6.39 12.25
CA TYR A 143 6.97 6.50 11.70
C TYR A 143 6.93 5.90 10.28
N HIS A 144 5.99 5.00 10.02
CA HIS A 144 5.94 4.15 8.84
C HIS A 144 4.82 4.55 7.86
N ILE A 145 5.02 4.28 6.57
CA ILE A 145 4.11 4.65 5.48
C ILE A 145 3.25 3.46 5.05
N SER A 146 1.94 3.65 4.86
CA SER A 146 0.96 2.60 4.49
C SER A 146 0.82 2.33 2.97
N ALA A 147 1.75 2.85 2.17
CA ALA A 147 1.73 2.71 0.71
C ALA A 147 2.31 1.36 0.23
N LEU A 148 3.32 0.83 0.94
CA LEU A 148 3.91 -0.49 0.70
C LEU A 148 4.15 -1.20 2.03
N TYR A 149 3.59 -2.40 2.19
CA TYR A 149 3.85 -3.23 3.35
C TYR A 149 3.64 -4.72 3.06
N VAL A 150 4.33 -5.56 3.83
CA VAL A 150 4.24 -7.02 3.77
C VAL A 150 3.60 -7.54 5.05
N VAL A 151 2.72 -8.54 4.93
CA VAL A 151 2.01 -9.14 6.07
C VAL A 151 2.24 -10.64 6.06
N ASP A 152 2.88 -11.17 7.09
CA ASP A 152 2.91 -12.60 7.38
C ASP A 152 1.57 -12.98 8.03
N LEU A 153 0.63 -13.48 7.23
CA LEU A 153 -0.72 -13.81 7.67
C LEU A 153 -0.73 -14.96 8.67
N LYS A 154 0.21 -15.92 8.57
CA LYS A 154 0.35 -16.99 9.57
C LYS A 154 0.67 -16.39 10.94
N LYS A 155 1.68 -15.52 11.02
CA LYS A 155 2.05 -14.86 12.29
C LYS A 155 0.96 -13.89 12.75
N PHE A 156 0.40 -13.09 11.84
CA PHE A 156 -0.63 -12.09 12.11
C PHE A 156 -1.87 -12.74 12.75
N ARG A 157 -2.35 -13.87 12.19
CA ARG A 157 -3.45 -14.66 12.77
C ARG A 157 -3.04 -15.32 14.10
N LYS A 158 -1.85 -15.94 14.17
CA LYS A 158 -1.36 -16.64 15.37
C LYS A 158 -1.33 -15.76 16.62
N ILE A 159 -1.04 -14.46 16.48
CA ILE A 159 -0.98 -13.52 17.60
C ILE A 159 -2.26 -12.70 17.79
N ALA A 160 -3.32 -13.00 17.03
CA ALA A 160 -4.57 -12.24 16.99
C ALA A 160 -4.34 -10.73 16.74
N ALA A 161 -3.43 -10.38 15.82
CA ALA A 161 -3.11 -8.99 15.52
C ALA A 161 -4.32 -8.20 15.00
N GLY A 162 -5.18 -8.86 14.20
CA GLY A 162 -6.41 -8.27 13.67
C GLY A 162 -7.37 -7.81 14.77
N ASP A 163 -7.59 -8.64 15.79
CA ASP A 163 -8.47 -8.29 16.92
C ASP A 163 -7.92 -7.12 17.73
N ARG A 164 -6.60 -7.10 17.98
CA ARG A 164 -5.94 -5.97 18.66
C ARG A 164 -6.10 -4.66 17.90
N LEU A 165 -5.88 -4.70 16.58
CA LEU A 165 -6.05 -3.52 15.71
C LEU A 165 -7.51 -3.03 15.71
N ARG A 166 -8.48 -3.94 15.60
CA ARG A 166 -9.91 -3.61 15.66
C ARG A 166 -10.31 -3.04 17.03
N GLY A 167 -9.79 -3.58 18.12
CA GLY A 167 -10.02 -3.07 19.49
C GLY A 167 -9.50 -1.65 19.67
N GLN A 168 -8.26 -1.39 19.23
CA GLN A 168 -7.70 -0.03 19.29
C GLN A 168 -8.44 0.94 18.38
N TYR A 169 -8.78 0.51 17.17
CA TYR A 169 -9.61 1.28 16.26
C TYR A 169 -10.96 1.65 16.89
N GLN A 170 -11.62 0.71 17.56
CA GLN A 170 -12.91 0.95 18.23
C GLN A 170 -12.79 2.01 19.33
N ALA A 171 -11.69 2.00 20.09
CA ALA A 171 -11.44 2.96 21.16
C ALA A 171 -11.16 4.37 20.59
N LEU A 172 -10.37 4.48 19.53
CA LEU A 172 -9.97 5.77 18.96
C LEU A 172 -11.08 6.41 18.10
N SER A 173 -11.79 5.62 17.30
CA SER A 173 -12.68 6.13 16.24
C SER A 173 -13.95 6.83 16.72
N GLN A 174 -14.20 6.88 18.04
CA GLN A 174 -15.27 7.69 18.61
C GLN A 174 -14.99 9.19 18.45
N ASP A 175 -13.72 9.59 18.45
CA ASP A 175 -13.31 10.95 18.10
C ASP A 175 -13.08 11.05 16.58
N PRO A 176 -13.85 11.88 15.86
CA PRO A 176 -13.69 12.06 14.41
C PRO A 176 -12.34 12.67 14.01
N ASN A 177 -11.64 13.33 14.93
CA ASN A 177 -10.31 13.91 14.67
C ASN A 177 -9.17 12.90 14.86
N SER A 178 -9.47 11.71 15.40
CA SER A 178 -8.49 10.65 15.54
C SER A 178 -8.21 9.97 14.19
N LEU A 179 -7.02 9.34 14.08
CA LEU A 179 -6.66 8.51 12.93
C LEU A 179 -6.87 9.27 11.60
N SER A 180 -6.14 10.39 11.45
CA SER A 180 -6.23 11.24 10.26
C SER A 180 -6.02 10.43 8.98
N ASN A 181 -5.02 9.54 8.99
CA ASN A 181 -4.82 8.52 7.96
C ASN A 181 -4.94 7.14 8.61
N LEU A 182 -6.16 6.60 8.70
CA LEU A 182 -6.47 5.36 9.43
C LEU A 182 -5.51 4.20 9.15
N ASP A 183 -5.21 3.93 7.89
CA ASP A 183 -4.35 2.83 7.45
C ASP A 183 -2.88 3.00 7.84
N GLN A 184 -2.43 4.23 8.10
CA GLN A 184 -1.07 4.57 8.50
C GLN A 184 -0.95 4.80 10.01
N ASP A 185 -1.87 5.57 10.59
CA ASP A 185 -1.85 5.96 11.99
C ASP A 185 -2.10 4.76 12.90
N LEU A 186 -3.00 3.84 12.54
CA LEU A 186 -3.35 2.72 13.41
C LEU A 186 -2.14 1.77 13.65
N PRO A 187 -1.40 1.30 12.63
CA PRO A 187 -0.17 0.53 12.86
C PRO A 187 0.89 1.31 13.67
N ASN A 188 1.12 2.59 13.36
CA ASN A 188 2.10 3.41 14.08
C ASN A 188 1.70 3.65 15.54
N ASN A 189 0.39 3.79 15.82
CA ASN A 189 -0.14 3.89 17.18
C ASN A 189 0.05 2.57 17.93
N MET A 190 -0.18 1.44 17.25
CA MET A 190 -0.07 0.09 17.82
C MET A 190 1.36 -0.46 17.89
N ILE A 191 2.37 0.31 17.51
CA ILE A 191 3.76 -0.14 17.30
C ILE A 191 4.40 -0.81 18.54
N HIS A 192 3.92 -0.51 19.74
CA HIS A 192 4.41 -1.13 20.99
C HIS A 192 3.75 -2.47 21.30
N GLN A 193 2.54 -2.70 20.78
CA GLN A 193 1.73 -3.89 21.05
C GLN A 193 1.75 -4.89 19.89
N VAL A 194 1.92 -4.39 18.66
CA VAL A 194 2.03 -5.16 17.43
C VAL A 194 3.28 -4.68 16.71
N ALA A 195 4.33 -5.53 16.73
CA ALA A 195 5.64 -5.15 16.22
C ALA A 195 5.61 -4.84 14.72
N ILE A 196 6.25 -3.74 14.32
CA ILE A 196 6.53 -3.42 12.92
C ILE A 196 7.99 -3.75 12.60
N LYS A 197 8.23 -4.57 11.57
CA LYS A 197 9.55 -4.66 10.95
C LYS A 197 9.76 -3.44 10.05
N SER A 198 10.69 -2.56 10.39
CA SER A 198 11.09 -1.49 9.47
C SER A 198 11.83 -2.09 8.26
N LEU A 199 11.29 -1.86 7.07
CA LEU A 199 11.88 -2.29 5.80
C LEU A 199 13.03 -1.35 5.38
N PRO A 200 13.98 -1.83 4.56
CA PRO A 200 15.00 -0.97 3.94
C PRO A 200 14.39 0.21 3.17
N GLN A 201 15.03 1.38 3.23
CA GLN A 201 14.49 2.62 2.63
C GLN A 201 14.33 2.53 1.11
N GLU A 202 15.19 1.77 0.44
CA GLU A 202 15.12 1.50 -1.00
C GLU A 202 13.77 0.91 -1.46
N TRP A 203 13.00 0.29 -0.55
CA TRP A 203 11.67 -0.23 -0.88
C TRP A 203 10.64 0.85 -1.14
N LEU A 204 10.84 2.09 -0.69
CA LEU A 204 9.87 3.16 -0.92
C LEU A 204 10.58 4.50 -1.09
N TRP A 205 10.49 5.05 -2.30
CA TRP A 205 10.93 6.39 -2.62
C TRP A 205 9.74 7.26 -2.98
N CYS A 206 9.71 8.50 -2.48
CA CYS A 206 8.85 9.54 -3.03
C CYS A 206 9.63 10.85 -3.16
N GLU A 207 9.39 11.57 -4.25
CA GLU A 207 10.01 12.84 -4.58
C GLU A 207 9.91 13.87 -3.45
N THR A 208 8.77 13.91 -2.76
CA THR A 208 8.57 14.89 -1.69
C THR A 208 9.51 14.66 -0.51
N TRP A 209 9.81 13.42 -0.10
CA TRP A 209 10.54 13.18 1.16
C TRP A 209 11.95 12.64 0.99
N CYS A 210 12.24 12.03 -0.15
CA CYS A 210 13.56 11.50 -0.48
C CYS A 210 14.31 12.44 -1.41
N ASP A 211 15.63 12.49 -1.23
CA ASP A 211 16.57 13.11 -2.17
C ASP A 211 16.56 12.42 -3.55
N ASP A 212 17.07 13.11 -4.57
CA ASP A 212 17.06 12.61 -5.95
C ASP A 212 18.11 11.52 -6.19
N GLU A 213 19.19 11.47 -5.39
CA GLU A 213 20.26 10.48 -5.53
C GLU A 213 19.76 9.07 -5.20
N SER A 214 19.00 8.95 -4.11
CA SER A 214 18.41 7.71 -3.61
C SER A 214 17.41 7.09 -4.58
N LYS A 215 16.83 7.88 -5.50
CA LYS A 215 15.93 7.40 -6.55
C LYS A 215 16.58 6.34 -7.44
N LYS A 216 17.91 6.42 -7.63
CA LYS A 216 18.68 5.44 -8.43
C LYS A 216 18.64 4.02 -7.84
N LYS A 217 18.44 3.91 -6.54
CA LYS A 217 18.37 2.64 -5.80
C LYS A 217 16.92 2.24 -5.45
N ALA A 218 15.93 3.05 -5.85
CA ALA A 218 14.54 2.82 -5.48
C ALA A 218 13.95 1.58 -6.16
N LYS A 219 13.47 0.64 -5.34
CA LYS A 219 12.77 -0.58 -5.74
C LYS A 219 11.31 -0.33 -6.04
N THR A 220 10.69 0.62 -5.33
CA THR A 220 9.37 1.14 -5.67
C THR A 220 9.33 2.66 -5.51
N ILE A 221 8.51 3.31 -6.34
CA ILE A 221 8.30 4.76 -6.33
C ILE A 221 6.83 5.02 -6.05
N ASP A 222 6.55 5.73 -4.97
CA ASP A 222 5.23 6.22 -4.61
C ASP A 222 5.02 7.64 -5.14
N LEU A 223 3.86 7.87 -5.76
CA LEU A 223 3.48 9.19 -6.28
C LEU A 223 2.74 9.97 -5.20
N CYS A 224 3.47 10.24 -4.11
CA CYS A 224 2.92 10.89 -2.94
C CYS A 224 2.53 12.35 -3.21
N ASN A 225 1.64 12.87 -2.38
CA ASN A 225 1.20 14.26 -2.49
C ASN A 225 2.28 15.20 -1.97
N ASN A 226 2.51 16.30 -2.68
CA ASN A 226 3.42 17.35 -2.26
C ASN A 226 2.64 18.45 -1.51
N PRO A 227 2.99 18.80 -0.26
CA PRO A 227 2.30 19.85 0.49
C PRO A 227 2.63 21.28 -0.01
N GLN A 228 3.71 21.46 -0.77
CA GLN A 228 4.13 22.75 -1.32
C GLN A 228 3.55 23.04 -2.71
N THR A 229 3.10 22.01 -3.45
CA THR A 229 2.66 22.15 -4.84
C THR A 229 1.38 21.36 -5.10
N LYS A 230 0.51 21.85 -5.98
CA LYS A 230 -0.73 21.15 -6.38
C LYS A 230 -0.61 20.46 -7.75
N GLU A 231 0.56 19.89 -8.07
CA GLU A 231 0.74 19.20 -9.35
C GLU A 231 -0.19 17.97 -9.45
N PRO A 232 -0.97 17.81 -10.54
CA PRO A 232 -1.79 16.63 -10.73
C PRO A 232 -0.97 15.34 -10.84
N LYS A 233 -1.44 14.24 -10.22
CA LYS A 233 -0.73 12.95 -10.19
C LYS A 233 -0.35 12.41 -11.57
N LEU A 234 -1.18 12.62 -12.61
CA LEU A 234 -0.85 12.17 -13.98
C LEU A 234 0.37 12.89 -14.56
N LYS A 235 0.49 14.19 -14.28
CA LYS A 235 1.64 15.00 -14.72
C LYS A 235 2.90 14.61 -13.93
N ALA A 236 2.76 14.47 -12.61
CA ALA A 236 3.82 14.01 -11.74
C ALA A 236 4.33 12.61 -12.17
N ALA A 237 3.43 11.68 -12.50
CA ALA A 237 3.79 10.33 -12.92
C ALA A 237 4.73 10.32 -14.14
N ALA A 238 4.34 11.03 -15.21
CA ALA A 238 5.14 11.09 -16.44
C ALA A 238 6.48 11.82 -16.25
N ARG A 239 6.54 12.82 -15.36
CA ARG A 239 7.77 13.57 -15.04
C ARG A 239 8.71 12.78 -14.14
N ILE A 240 8.18 12.14 -13.10
CA ILE A 240 8.97 11.44 -12.09
C ILE A 240 9.43 10.08 -12.62
N VAL A 241 8.61 9.37 -13.38
CA VAL A 241 8.87 7.99 -13.80
C VAL A 241 8.75 7.91 -15.32
N PRO A 242 9.84 8.05 -16.09
CA PRO A 242 9.77 8.07 -17.55
C PRO A 242 9.10 6.83 -18.16
N GLU A 243 9.36 5.64 -17.62
CA GLU A 243 8.75 4.38 -18.09
C GLU A 243 7.24 4.28 -17.83
N TRP A 244 6.66 5.19 -17.05
CA TRP A 244 5.22 5.26 -16.83
C TRP A 244 4.46 5.48 -18.14
N VAL A 245 5.02 6.29 -19.05
CA VAL A 245 4.41 6.60 -20.34
C VAL A 245 4.30 5.35 -21.21
N ASP A 246 5.31 4.50 -21.19
CA ASP A 246 5.34 3.24 -21.93
C ASP A 246 4.28 2.26 -21.41
N TYR A 247 4.18 2.13 -20.07
CA TYR A 247 3.15 1.31 -19.45
C TYR A 247 1.73 1.82 -19.74
N ASP A 248 1.51 3.14 -19.69
CA ASP A 248 0.20 3.73 -20.00
C ASP A 248 -0.17 3.49 -21.48
N ALA A 249 0.77 3.70 -22.40
CA ALA A 249 0.56 3.46 -23.83
C ALA A 249 0.21 1.99 -24.12
N GLU A 250 0.91 1.04 -23.50
CA GLU A 250 0.64 -0.38 -23.67
C GLU A 250 -0.76 -0.77 -23.16
N ILE A 251 -1.13 -0.29 -21.98
CA ILE A 251 -2.45 -0.55 -21.39
C ILE A 251 -3.56 0.08 -22.23
N ARG A 252 -3.37 1.30 -22.74
CA ARG A 252 -4.35 1.95 -23.64
C ARG A 252 -4.54 1.14 -24.92
N LYS A 253 -3.45 0.68 -25.54
CA LYS A 253 -3.51 -0.16 -26.74
C LYS A 253 -4.27 -1.46 -26.48
N LEU A 254 -4.04 -2.10 -25.32
CA LEU A 254 -4.80 -3.29 -24.92
C LEU A 254 -6.30 -3.00 -24.76
N ILE A 255 -6.66 -1.90 -24.09
CA ILE A 255 -8.07 -1.52 -23.90
C ILE A 255 -8.76 -1.29 -25.23
N GLN A 256 -8.09 -0.57 -26.16
CA GLN A 256 -8.61 -0.35 -27.51
C GLN A 256 -8.78 -1.65 -28.30
N GLN A 257 -7.91 -2.65 -28.10
CA GLN A 257 -8.06 -3.97 -28.71
C GLN A 257 -9.29 -4.69 -28.14
N ILE A 258 -9.47 -4.69 -26.83
CA ILE A 258 -10.62 -5.31 -26.16
C ILE A 258 -11.94 -4.65 -26.62
N GLU A 259 -11.95 -3.33 -26.77
CA GLU A 259 -13.13 -2.59 -27.25
C GLU A 259 -13.48 -2.90 -28.70
N LYS A 260 -12.50 -3.25 -29.55
CA LYS A 260 -12.74 -3.67 -30.95
C LYS A 260 -13.17 -5.12 -31.09
N GLU A 261 -12.81 -5.97 -30.14
CA GLU A 261 -13.19 -7.39 -30.11
C GLU A 261 -14.58 -7.63 -29.51
N LYS A 262 -15.18 -6.61 -28.89
CA LYS A 262 -16.56 -6.59 -28.40
C LYS A 262 -17.53 -6.15 -29.49
#